data_AF-A0A9D6TQZ1-F1
#
_entry.id   AF-A0A9D6TQZ1-F1
#
_cell.length_a   1.000
_cell.length_b   1.000
_cell.length_c   1.000
_cell.angle_alpha   90.00
_cell.angle_beta   90.00
_cell.angle_gamma   90.00
#
_symmetry.space_group_name_H-M   'P 1'
#
loop_
_entity.id
_entity.type
_entity.pdbx_description
1 polymer ?
#
loop_
_entity_poly.entity_id
_entity_poly.type
_entity_poly.pdbx_seq_one_letter_code
_entity_poly.pdbx_strand_id
1 'polypeptide(L)'
;MGMWVGRGRKARVAYGFDDIALVPGAVTVNPNEVDISWELGGRRFEIPIIAAAMDGVVGPKLAIEMGRHGGLAVLNLEGIFSR
;
A
#
# COMPACT_ATOMS: atom_id res chain seq x y z
N MET A 1 -0.69 -20.51 -17.98
CA MET A 1 -1.97 -20.78 -18.66
C MET A 1 -2.60 -19.44 -19.02
N GLY A 2 -2.82 -19.13 -20.29
CA GLY A 2 -3.48 -17.89 -20.74
C GLY A 2 -4.74 -18.24 -21.52
N MET A 3 -5.81 -17.49 -21.34
CA MET A 3 -7.08 -17.70 -22.05
C MET A 3 -7.04 -17.03 -23.43
N TRP A 4 -7.64 -17.70 -24.42
CA TRP A 4 -7.80 -17.12 -25.75
C TRP A 4 -8.98 -16.15 -25.73
N VAL A 5 -8.70 -14.88 -26.04
CA VAL A 5 -9.73 -13.83 -26.15
C VAL A 5 -10.06 -13.56 -27.62
N GLY A 6 -9.20 -14.03 -28.54
CA GLY A 6 -9.44 -13.99 -29.98
C GLY A 6 -8.33 -14.68 -30.77
N ARG A 7 -8.42 -14.65 -32.11
CA ARG A 7 -7.44 -15.29 -33.00
C ARG A 7 -6.06 -14.67 -32.78
N GLY A 8 -5.09 -15.50 -32.39
CA GLY A 8 -3.72 -15.05 -32.11
C GLY A 8 -3.54 -14.20 -30.84
N ARG A 9 -4.61 -13.96 -30.06
CA ARG A 9 -4.55 -13.11 -28.86
C ARG A 9 -4.84 -13.92 -27.60
N LYS A 10 -3.85 -13.97 -26.71
CA LYS A 10 -3.96 -14.55 -25.36
C LYS A 10 -3.93 -13.44 -24.32
N ALA A 11 -4.75 -13.60 -23.29
CA ALA A 11 -4.70 -12.79 -22.08
C ALA A 11 -4.47 -13.67 -20.85
N ARG A 12 -3.97 -13.06 -19.78
CA ARG A 12 -3.93 -13.69 -18.45
C ARG A 12 -5.18 -13.26 -17.69
N VAL A 13 -5.69 -14.15 -16.86
CA VAL A 13 -6.70 -13.79 -15.87
C VAL A 13 -6.03 -12.90 -14.82
N ALA A 14 -6.73 -11.84 -14.43
CA ALA A 14 -6.38 -10.99 -13.30
C ALA A 14 -7.55 -10.96 -12.33
N TYR A 15 -7.25 -10.73 -11.05
CA TYR A 15 -8.22 -10.69 -9.97
C TYR A 15 -8.06 -9.37 -9.23
N GLY A 16 -9.17 -8.70 -8.93
CA GLY A 16 -9.22 -7.57 -8.01
C GLY A 16 -9.30 -8.03 -6.56
N PHE A 17 -9.32 -7.08 -5.62
CA PHE A 17 -9.49 -7.39 -4.20
C PHE A 17 -10.88 -7.99 -3.90
N ASP A 18 -11.92 -7.60 -4.65
CA ASP A 18 -13.28 -8.12 -4.47
C ASP A 18 -13.47 -9.56 -5.01
N ASP A 19 -12.52 -10.06 -5.80
CA ASP A 19 -12.57 -11.41 -6.38
C ASP A 19 -11.95 -12.47 -5.45
N ILE A 20 -11.28 -12.06 -4.37
CA ILE A 20 -10.50 -12.96 -3.51
C ILE A 20 -10.76 -12.69 -2.02
N ALA A 21 -10.55 -13.71 -1.19
CA ALA A 21 -10.59 -13.59 0.26
C ALA A 21 -9.47 -14.43 0.88
N LEU A 22 -9.00 -14.01 2.07
CA LEU A 22 -8.06 -14.80 2.87
C LEU A 22 -8.79 -15.93 3.57
N VAL A 23 -8.32 -17.15 3.38
CA VAL A 23 -8.80 -18.32 4.13
C VAL A 23 -8.07 -18.39 5.47
N PRO A 24 -8.77 -18.66 6.60
CA PRO A 24 -8.12 -18.82 7.90
C PRO A 24 -7.00 -19.87 7.86
N GLY A 25 -5.85 -19.50 8.43
CA GLY A 25 -4.70 -20.40 8.55
C GLY A 25 -4.81 -21.36 9.74
N ALA A 26 -3.81 -22.25 9.88
CA ALA A 26 -3.76 -23.22 10.97
C ALA A 26 -3.44 -22.60 12.35
N VAL A 27 -2.94 -21.37 12.37
CA VAL A 27 -2.53 -20.66 13.59
C VAL A 27 -3.46 -19.49 13.85
N THR A 28 -3.90 -19.34 15.10
CA THR A 28 -4.64 -18.19 15.58
C THR A 28 -3.74 -17.37 16.51
N VAL A 29 -3.60 -16.08 16.25
CA VAL A 29 -2.81 -15.15 17.06
C VAL A 29 -3.72 -14.02 17.53
N ASN A 30 -3.50 -13.51 18.74
CA ASN A 30 -4.19 -12.33 19.22
C ASN A 30 -3.80 -11.13 18.33
N PRO A 31 -4.75 -10.39 17.73
CA PRO A 31 -4.43 -9.24 16.89
C PRO A 31 -3.53 -8.19 17.56
N ASN A 32 -3.62 -8.04 18.90
CA ASN A 32 -2.79 -7.10 19.65
C ASN A 32 -1.33 -7.55 19.80
N GLU A 33 -1.01 -8.80 19.43
CA GLU A 33 0.34 -9.38 19.49
C GLU A 33 1.00 -9.46 18.10
N VAL A 34 0.31 -9.02 17.05
CA VAL A 34 0.84 -9.03 15.68
C VAL A 34 1.74 -7.82 15.46
N ASP A 35 3.01 -8.06 15.11
CA ASP A 35 3.92 -7.00 14.65
C ASP A 35 3.56 -6.61 13.21
N ILE A 36 3.07 -5.38 13.06
CA ILE A 36 2.74 -4.78 11.76
C ILE A 36 3.83 -3.85 11.23
N SER A 37 4.97 -3.74 11.92
CA SER A 37 6.10 -2.96 11.45
C SER A 37 6.71 -3.56 10.20
N TRP A 38 7.32 -2.70 9.38
CA TRP A 38 7.94 -3.13 8.12
C TRP A 38 9.20 -2.30 7.84
N GLU A 39 10.04 -2.83 6.96
CA GLU A 39 11.25 -2.16 6.50
C GLU A 39 11.16 -1.82 5.02
N LEU A 40 11.45 -0.57 4.68
CA LEU A 40 11.52 -0.11 3.30
C LEU A 40 12.77 0.75 3.10
N GLY A 41 13.64 0.32 2.19
CA GLY A 41 14.86 1.06 1.84
C GLY A 41 15.81 1.29 3.04
N GLY A 42 15.93 0.31 3.94
CA GLY A 42 16.77 0.39 5.14
C GLY A 42 16.19 1.25 6.26
N ARG A 43 14.91 1.63 6.18
CA ARG A 43 14.19 2.36 7.24
C ARG A 43 13.04 1.51 7.76
N ARG A 44 12.92 1.42 9.08
CA ARG A 44 11.80 0.75 9.76
C ARG A 44 10.67 1.75 10.00
N PHE A 45 9.44 1.32 9.74
CA PHE A 45 8.20 2.04 10.03
C PHE A 45 7.28 1.17 10.88
N GLU A 46 6.44 1.80 11.70
CA GLU A 46 5.56 1.09 12.64
C GLU A 46 4.33 0.50 11.94
N ILE A 47 3.87 1.14 10.86
CA ILE A 47 2.75 0.66 10.05
C ILE A 47 3.10 0.57 8.56
N PRO A 48 2.54 -0.39 7.82
CA PRO A 48 2.84 -0.62 6.41
C PRO A 48 1.97 0.26 5.50
N ILE A 49 1.90 1.57 5.79
CA ILE A 49 1.05 2.52 5.07
C ILE A 49 1.91 3.67 4.50
N ILE A 50 1.77 3.90 3.19
CA ILE A 50 2.36 5.03 2.48
C ILE A 50 1.23 5.91 1.95
N ALA A 51 1.22 7.19 2.33
CA ALA A 51 0.31 8.16 1.76
C ALA A 51 0.74 8.55 0.34
N ALA A 52 -0.23 8.58 -0.59
CA ALA A 52 0.01 8.87 -1.99
C ALA A 52 0.57 10.29 -2.21
N ALA A 53 1.58 10.41 -3.06
CA ALA A 53 2.24 11.68 -3.40
C ALA A 53 1.37 12.56 -4.30
N MET A 54 0.27 13.08 -3.76
CA MET A 54 -0.71 13.89 -4.48
C MET A 54 -1.04 15.13 -3.67
N ASP A 55 -1.20 16.28 -4.34
CA ASP A 55 -1.49 17.56 -3.67
C ASP A 55 -2.81 17.56 -2.90
N GLY A 56 -3.79 16.81 -3.39
CA GLY A 56 -5.07 16.61 -2.70
C GLY A 56 -5.02 15.63 -1.53
N VAL A 57 -3.88 14.95 -1.32
CA VAL A 57 -3.69 13.96 -0.26
C VAL A 57 -2.65 14.47 0.74
N VAL A 58 -1.40 14.66 0.33
CA VAL A 58 -0.27 14.96 1.23
C VAL A 58 0.18 16.41 1.09
N GLY A 59 -0.13 17.21 2.10
CA GLY A 59 0.55 18.48 2.38
C GLY A 59 1.52 18.37 3.57
N PRO A 60 2.30 19.42 3.88
CA PRO A 60 3.29 19.41 4.96
C PRO A 60 2.73 18.98 6.32
N LYS A 61 1.52 19.45 6.66
CA LYS A 61 0.85 19.08 7.92
C LYS A 61 0.54 17.59 7.99
N LEU A 62 -0.05 17.02 6.94
CA LEU A 62 -0.36 15.58 6.91
C LEU A 62 0.93 14.74 6.93
N ALA A 63 1.98 15.19 6.23
CA ALA A 63 3.25 14.47 6.22
C ALA A 63 3.85 14.33 7.64
N ILE A 64 3.76 15.38 8.45
CA ILE A 64 4.19 15.36 9.85
C ILE A 64 3.33 14.39 10.68
N GLU A 65 2.01 14.49 10.59
CA GLU A 65 1.13 13.61 11.37
C GLU A 65 1.26 12.14 10.98
N MET A 66 1.44 11.85 9.68
CA MET A 66 1.66 10.49 9.21
C MET A 66 2.93 9.89 9.82
N GLY A 67 4.02 10.68 9.87
CA GLY A 67 5.27 10.27 10.51
C GLY A 67 5.11 10.05 12.02
N ARG A 68 4.30 10.87 12.70
CA ARG A 68 3.99 10.68 14.14
C ARG A 68 3.17 9.42 14.42
N HIS A 69 2.36 8.98 13.47
CA HIS A 69 1.62 7.72 13.54
C HIS A 69 2.42 6.53 12.97
N GLY A 70 3.72 6.70 12.76
CA GLY A 70 4.63 5.62 12.35
C GLY A 70 4.50 5.19 10.89
N GLY A 71 3.78 5.96 10.06
CA GLY A 71 3.63 5.73 8.63
C GLY A 71 4.57 6.59 7.78
N LEU A 72 4.52 6.39 6.46
CA LEU A 72 5.29 7.17 5.50
C LEU A 72 4.37 8.08 4.69
N ALA A 73 4.74 9.34 4.55
CA ALA A 73 4.10 10.26 3.62
C ALA A 73 5.12 10.79 2.62
N VAL A 74 4.67 10.99 1.37
CA VAL A 74 5.51 11.47 0.28
C VAL A 74 4.94 12.78 -0.24
N LEU A 75 5.76 13.84 -0.22
CA LEU A 75 5.38 15.12 -0.81
C LEU A 75 5.53 15.06 -2.32
N ASN A 76 4.54 15.59 -3.04
CA ASN A 76 4.64 15.80 -4.47
C ASN A 76 5.53 17.02 -4.74
N LEU A 77 6.71 16.81 -5.30
CA LEU A 77 7.69 17.88 -5.56
C LEU A 77 7.42 18.67 -6.84
N GLU A 78 6.48 18.23 -7.68
CA GLU A 78 6.01 19.00 -8.84
C GLU A 78 4.64 19.65 -8.58
N GLY A 79 4.20 19.62 -7.32
CA GLY A 79 2.89 20.06 -6.89
C GLY A 79 2.82 21.48 -6.33
N ILE A 80 1.67 21.81 -5.75
CA ILE A 80 1.40 23.14 -5.17
C ILE A 80 2.26 23.47 -3.94
N PHE A 81 2.78 22.46 -3.23
CA PHE A 81 3.52 22.65 -1.98
C PHE A 81 5.01 22.92 -2.17
N SER A 82 5.53 22.78 -3.40
CA SER A 82 6.94 22.96 -3.74
C SER A 82 7.18 24.15 -4.69
N ARG A 83 6.14 24.95 -4.97
CA ARG A 83 6.19 26.11 -5.85
C ARG A 83 6.22 27.43 -5.11
#